data_AF-A0A3P1V939-F1
#
_entry.id   AF-A0A3P1V939-F1
#
_cell.length_a   1.000
_cell.length_b   1.000
_cell.length_c   1.000
_cell.angle_alpha   90.00
_cell.angle_beta   90.00
_cell.angle_gamma   90.00
#
_symmetry.space_group_name_H-M   'P 1'
#
loop_
_entity.id
_entity.type
_entity.pdbx_description
1 polymer ?
#
loop_
_entity_poly.entity_id
_entity_poly.type
_entity_poly.pdbx_seq_one_letter_code
_entity_poly.pdbx_strand_id
1 'polypeptide(L)'
;MAECFQICPAVVGQWADRYRVGVPMDDGSSRPEHGPYRFPARQARMMVLRFSRRWGDPRIVCHVGPARSTAGSILTRYRMPPLAYLDRATEAGPRHPSPVRYEKDRPGRLVHVDIKILGRIPPGAGGGPMDAAFR
;
A
#
# COMPACT_ATOMS: atom_id res chain seq x y z
N MET A 1 1.60 4.31 -50.45
CA MET A 1 1.30 3.38 -49.34
C MET A 1 0.99 4.10 -48.03
N ALA A 2 1.71 5.17 -47.63
CA ALA A 2 1.44 5.87 -46.36
C ALA A 2 0.09 6.63 -46.29
N GLU A 3 -0.35 7.23 -47.41
CA GLU A 3 -1.59 8.04 -47.47
C GLU A 3 -2.87 7.25 -47.18
N CYS A 4 -2.87 5.94 -47.39
CA CYS A 4 -4.04 5.08 -47.17
C CYS A 4 -4.26 4.75 -45.68
N PHE A 5 -3.26 4.94 -44.82
CA PHE A 5 -3.28 4.44 -43.44
C PHE A 5 -3.13 5.51 -42.35
N GLN A 6 -3.13 6.80 -42.70
CA GLN A 6 -2.99 7.91 -41.74
C GLN A 6 -1.69 7.84 -40.90
N ILE A 7 -0.63 7.24 -41.46
CA ILE A 7 0.69 7.13 -40.79
C ILE A 7 1.70 7.95 -41.58
N CYS A 8 2.66 8.56 -40.89
CA CYS A 8 3.70 9.33 -41.55
C CYS A 8 4.63 8.42 -42.39
N PRO A 9 5.16 8.90 -43.54
CA PRO A 9 6.04 8.13 -44.40
C PRO A 9 7.30 7.59 -43.70
N ALA A 10 7.79 8.31 -42.69
CA ALA A 10 8.96 7.91 -41.90
C ALA A 10 8.73 6.60 -41.12
N VAL A 11 7.55 6.42 -40.53
CA VAL A 11 7.20 5.18 -39.81
C VAL A 11 7.07 4.01 -40.79
N VAL A 12 6.46 4.23 -41.95
CA VAL A 12 6.36 3.21 -43.01
C VAL A 12 7.74 2.79 -43.51
N GLY A 13 8.65 3.76 -43.74
CA GLY A 13 10.03 3.49 -44.12
C GLY A 13 10.78 2.68 -43.07
N GLN A 14 10.70 3.07 -41.79
CA GLN A 14 11.37 2.36 -40.69
C GLN A 14 10.89 0.91 -40.55
N TRP A 15 9.60 0.64 -40.73
CA TRP A 15 9.07 -0.72 -40.72
C TRP A 15 9.47 -1.52 -41.98
N ALA A 16 9.47 -0.90 -43.15
CA ALA A 16 9.91 -1.53 -44.39
C ALA A 16 11.40 -1.92 -44.34
N ASP A 17 12.25 -1.06 -43.80
CA ASP A 17 13.69 -1.34 -43.65
C ASP A 17 13.93 -2.46 -42.64
N ARG A 18 13.22 -2.46 -41.50
CA ARG A 18 13.26 -3.56 -40.53
C ARG A 18 12.84 -4.89 -41.13
N TYR A 19 11.76 -4.89 -41.91
CA TYR A 19 11.28 -6.09 -42.58
C TYR A 19 12.32 -6.64 -43.58
N ARG A 20 12.99 -5.78 -44.35
CA ARG A 20 14.05 -6.18 -45.30
C ARG A 20 15.25 -6.85 -44.64
N VAL A 21 15.58 -6.47 -43.41
CA VAL A 21 16.67 -7.10 -42.63
C VAL A 21 16.20 -8.29 -41.79
N GLY A 22 14.97 -8.78 -42.03
CA GLY A 22 14.44 -9.99 -41.40
C GLY A 22 13.91 -9.81 -39.97
N VAL A 23 13.71 -8.57 -39.51
CA VAL A 23 13.05 -8.33 -38.22
C VAL A 23 11.55 -8.59 -38.36
N PRO A 24 10.95 -9.45 -37.51
CA PRO A 24 9.53 -9.76 -37.57
C PRO A 24 8.67 -8.51 -37.31
N MET A 25 7.52 -8.44 -37.98
CA MET A 25 6.59 -7.31 -37.89
C MET A 25 5.64 -7.45 -36.70
N ASP A 26 6.21 -7.73 -35.52
CA ASP A 26 5.48 -7.94 -34.28
C ASP A 26 5.52 -6.68 -33.40
N ASP A 27 4.50 -6.52 -32.57
CA ASP A 27 4.48 -5.49 -31.53
C ASP A 27 5.57 -5.77 -30.48
N GLY A 28 6.66 -5.01 -30.57
CA GLY A 28 7.69 -4.96 -29.54
C GLY A 28 7.20 -4.22 -28.29
N SER A 29 7.75 -4.60 -27.13
CA SER A 29 7.52 -3.82 -25.92
C SER A 29 8.14 -2.42 -26.04
N SER A 30 7.31 -1.37 -26.02
CA SER A 30 7.78 0.03 -25.93
C SER A 30 8.40 0.39 -24.57
N ARG A 31 8.47 -0.57 -23.63
CA ARG A 31 9.08 -0.34 -22.32
C ARG A 31 10.59 -0.23 -22.47
N PRO A 32 11.22 0.82 -21.90
CA PRO A 32 12.67 0.95 -21.93
C PRO A 32 13.32 -0.20 -21.15
N GLU A 33 14.29 -0.85 -21.79
CA GLU A 33 15.13 -1.89 -21.17
C GLU A 33 15.89 -1.33 -19.95
N HIS A 34 16.40 -0.10 -20.09
CA HIS A 34 17.09 0.62 -19.04
C HIS A 34 16.32 1.90 -18.70
N GLY A 35 15.91 2.02 -17.43
CA GLY A 35 15.23 3.20 -16.92
C GLY A 35 16.11 3.91 -15.89
N PRO A 36 16.28 5.24 -15.96
CA PRO A 36 17.14 5.98 -15.03
C PRO A 36 16.71 5.87 -13.57
N TYR A 37 15.48 5.39 -13.30
CA TYR A 37 14.96 5.16 -11.95
C TYR A 37 15.11 3.71 -11.45
N ARG A 38 15.74 2.81 -12.22
CA ARG A 38 16.20 1.51 -11.71
C ARG A 38 17.49 1.74 -10.93
N PHE A 39 17.36 2.13 -9.67
CA PHE A 39 18.48 2.21 -8.72
C PHE A 39 18.39 1.02 -7.76
N PRO A 40 19.05 -0.13 -8.02
CA PRO A 40 18.95 -1.32 -7.17
C PRO A 40 19.38 -1.02 -5.73
N ALA A 41 20.45 -0.22 -5.56
CA ALA A 41 20.93 0.20 -4.25
C ALA A 41 19.89 1.03 -3.48
N ARG A 42 19.18 1.92 -4.17
CA ARG A 42 18.14 2.75 -3.57
C ARG A 42 16.94 1.90 -3.15
N GLN A 43 16.54 0.96 -4.01
CA GLN A 43 15.46 0.00 -3.72
C GLN A 43 15.81 -0.88 -2.52
N ALA A 44 17.02 -1.43 -2.46
CA ALA A 44 17.52 -2.18 -1.32
C ALA A 44 17.50 -1.35 -0.03
N ARG A 45 17.98 -0.10 -0.09
CA ARG A 45 17.95 0.84 1.05
C ARG A 45 16.52 1.07 1.54
N MET A 46 15.56 1.24 0.64
CA MET A 46 14.14 1.40 1.00
C MET A 46 13.58 0.16 1.71
N MET A 47 13.89 -1.04 1.21
CA MET A 47 13.47 -2.30 1.85
C MET A 47 14.07 -2.44 3.24
N VAL A 48 15.36 -2.14 3.41
CA VAL A 48 16.04 -2.14 4.72
C VAL A 48 15.39 -1.15 5.68
N LEU A 49 15.11 0.09 5.23
CA LEU A 49 14.43 1.08 6.08
C LEU A 49 13.00 0.68 6.43
N ARG A 50 12.30 -0.01 5.52
CA ARG A 50 10.97 -0.55 5.76
C ARG A 50 11.00 -1.70 6.76
N PHE A 51 11.95 -2.62 6.66
CA PHE A 51 12.06 -3.77 7.56
C PHE A 51 12.66 -3.41 8.92
N SER A 52 13.86 -2.82 8.93
CA SER A 52 14.62 -2.57 10.15
C SER A 52 14.09 -1.39 10.96
N ARG A 53 13.53 -0.37 10.29
CA ARG A 53 13.05 0.85 10.97
C ARG A 53 11.55 1.08 10.87
N ARG A 54 10.82 0.25 10.11
CA ARG A 54 9.36 0.36 9.92
C ARG A 54 8.92 1.77 9.49
N TRP A 55 9.69 2.37 8.58
CA TRP A 55 9.38 3.70 8.07
C TRP A 55 8.26 3.68 7.03
N GLY A 56 7.39 4.68 7.11
CA GLY A 56 6.36 4.95 6.11
C GLY A 56 6.93 5.61 4.87
N ASP A 57 6.20 5.49 3.77
CA ASP A 57 6.59 6.00 2.46
C ASP A 57 6.99 7.48 2.52
N PRO A 58 6.27 8.39 3.22
CA PRO A 58 6.72 9.79 3.34
C PRO A 58 8.10 9.93 3.96
N ARG A 59 8.39 9.16 5.01
CA ARG A 59 9.67 9.20 5.72
C ARG A 59 10.80 8.56 4.92
N ILE A 60 10.51 7.46 4.20
CA ILE A 60 11.45 6.83 3.28
C ILE A 60 11.79 7.78 2.12
N VAL A 61 10.79 8.44 1.55
CA VAL A 61 10.96 9.42 0.46
C VAL A 61 11.86 10.58 0.89
N CYS A 62 11.59 11.20 2.04
CA CYS A 62 12.43 12.29 2.54
C CYS A 62 13.89 11.87 2.77
N HIS A 63 14.14 10.60 3.12
CA HIS A 63 15.50 10.13 3.41
C HIS A 63 16.27 9.60 2.20
N VAL A 64 15.57 8.97 1.26
CA VAL A 64 16.18 8.24 0.14
C VAL A 64 16.03 9.00 -1.19
N GLY A 65 15.11 9.97 -1.24
CA GLY A 65 14.87 10.84 -2.39
C GLY A 65 14.10 10.30 -3.61
N PRO A 66 13.47 9.11 -3.65
CA PRO A 66 12.55 8.78 -4.74
C PRO A 66 11.23 9.55 -4.59
N ALA A 67 10.51 9.80 -5.69
CA ALA A 67 9.14 10.29 -5.59
C ALA A 67 8.24 9.32 -4.81
N ARG A 68 7.17 9.82 -4.19
CA ARG A 68 6.26 8.99 -3.38
C ARG A 68 5.57 7.88 -4.17
N SER A 69 5.16 8.16 -5.41
CA SER A 69 4.59 7.16 -6.32
C SER A 69 5.58 6.04 -6.63
N THR A 70 6.84 6.41 -6.86
CA THR A 70 7.96 5.46 -7.06
C THR A 70 8.20 4.64 -5.81
N ALA A 71 8.17 5.27 -4.63
CA ALA A 71 8.37 4.58 -3.37
C ALA A 71 7.29 3.51 -3.11
N GLY A 72 6.02 3.89 -3.25
CA GLY A 72 4.90 2.97 -3.13
C GLY A 72 4.97 1.85 -4.17
N SER A 73 5.28 2.17 -5.43
CA SER A 73 5.41 1.17 -6.50
C SER A 73 6.52 0.15 -6.23
N ILE A 74 7.67 0.59 -5.70
CA ILE A 74 8.78 -0.30 -5.31
C ILE A 74 8.34 -1.20 -4.16
N LEU A 75 7.76 -0.64 -3.09
CA LEU A 75 7.34 -1.42 -1.93
C LEU A 75 6.28 -2.47 -2.33
N THR A 76 5.32 -2.11 -3.18
CA THR A 76 4.33 -3.05 -3.72
C THR A 76 4.98 -4.13 -4.61
N ARG A 77 5.91 -3.75 -5.50
CA ARG A 77 6.64 -4.70 -6.35
C ARG A 77 7.38 -5.76 -5.53
N TYR A 78 7.97 -5.36 -4.41
CA TYR A 78 8.67 -6.26 -3.48
C TYR A 78 7.75 -6.89 -2.42
N ARG A 79 6.42 -6.80 -2.58
CA ARG A 79 5.40 -7.37 -1.68
C ARG A 79 5.59 -6.97 -0.21
N MET A 80 6.06 -5.74 0.02
CA MET A 80 6.24 -5.22 1.37
C MET A 80 4.87 -5.01 2.02
N PRO A 81 4.63 -5.54 3.24
CA PRO A 81 3.35 -5.37 3.89
C PRO A 81 3.07 -3.89 4.21
N PRO A 82 1.81 -3.45 4.10
CA PRO A 82 1.36 -2.18 4.66
C PRO A 82 1.80 -2.00 6.11
N LEU A 83 2.19 -0.79 6.50
CA LEU A 83 2.59 -0.50 7.88
C LEU A 83 1.47 -0.74 8.89
N ALA A 84 0.22 -0.59 8.49
CA ALA A 84 -0.93 -0.93 9.32
C ALA A 84 -0.92 -2.39 9.79
N TYR A 85 -0.23 -3.28 9.05
CA TYR A 85 -0.05 -4.67 9.42
C TYR A 85 1.24 -4.94 10.20
N LEU A 86 2.12 -3.94 10.34
CA LEU A 86 3.38 -4.04 11.07
C LEU A 86 3.29 -3.26 12.39
N ASP A 87 2.63 -3.82 13.40
CA ASP A 87 2.44 -3.17 14.70
C ASP A 87 3.77 -3.00 15.46
N ARG A 88 4.14 -1.76 15.82
CA ARG A 88 5.39 -1.43 16.53
C ARG A 88 5.53 -2.12 17.88
N ALA A 89 4.42 -2.46 18.54
CA ALA A 89 4.42 -3.08 19.86
C ALA A 89 4.49 -4.62 19.81
N THR A 90 4.16 -5.23 18.67
CA THR A 90 4.02 -6.68 18.56
C THR A 90 5.03 -7.19 17.54
N GLU A 91 5.99 -8.00 17.98
CA GLU A 91 6.97 -8.66 17.10
C GLU A 91 6.32 -9.73 16.19
N ALA A 92 5.04 -10.02 16.39
CA ALA A 92 4.25 -10.91 15.55
C ALA A 92 3.66 -10.16 14.34
N GLY A 93 3.54 -10.88 13.22
CA GLY A 93 3.15 -10.37 11.90
C GLY A 93 1.74 -9.74 11.79
N PRO A 94 1.15 -9.70 10.57
CA PRO A 94 -0.07 -8.96 10.28
C PRO A 94 -1.18 -9.15 11.33
N ARG A 95 -1.55 -8.05 12.00
CA ARG A 95 -2.56 -8.01 13.07
C ARG A 95 -3.95 -8.48 12.63
N HIS A 96 -4.20 -8.58 11.33
CA HIS A 96 -5.49 -8.95 10.79
C HIS A 96 -5.37 -10.29 10.04
N PRO A 97 -5.68 -11.42 10.69
CA PRO A 97 -6.25 -12.53 9.93
C PRO A 97 -7.45 -11.99 9.13
N SER A 98 -7.70 -12.57 7.96
CA SER A 98 -8.91 -12.29 7.19
C SER A 98 -10.12 -12.28 8.15
N PRO A 99 -11.02 -11.28 8.10
CA PRO A 99 -12.16 -11.21 8.98
C PRO A 99 -12.92 -12.54 8.95
N VAL A 100 -12.98 -13.22 10.10
CA VAL A 100 -13.76 -14.46 10.21
C VAL A 100 -15.22 -14.07 10.27
N ARG A 101 -15.98 -14.43 9.24
CA ARG A 101 -17.43 -14.21 9.19
C ARG A 101 -18.11 -15.31 10.01
N TYR A 102 -18.68 -14.93 11.15
CA TYR A 102 -19.46 -15.84 11.98
C TYR A 102 -20.94 -15.75 11.60
N GLU A 103 -21.45 -16.79 10.95
CA GLU A 103 -22.88 -16.96 10.66
C GLU A 103 -23.47 -18.09 11.49
N LYS A 104 -24.72 -17.92 11.92
CA LYS A 104 -25.49 -18.94 12.63
C LYS A 104 -26.91 -18.99 12.10
N ASP A 105 -27.44 -20.21 12.06
CA ASP A 105 -28.76 -20.60 11.53
C ASP A 105 -29.92 -20.14 12.42
N ARG A 106 -29.66 -19.91 13.72
CA ARG A 106 -30.68 -19.58 14.72
C ARG A 106 -30.28 -18.38 15.59
N PRO A 107 -31.25 -17.54 16.00
CA PRO A 107 -30.99 -16.44 16.92
C PRO A 107 -30.44 -16.96 18.26
N GLY A 108 -29.56 -16.17 18.90
CA GLY A 108 -28.94 -16.50 20.20
C GLY A 108 -27.67 -17.37 20.15
N ARG A 109 -27.26 -17.85 18.96
CA ARG A 109 -26.04 -18.67 18.78
C ARG A 109 -24.76 -17.84 18.54
N LEU A 110 -24.91 -16.53 18.39
CA LEU A 110 -23.83 -15.55 18.25
C LEU A 110 -23.96 -14.54 19.38
N VAL A 111 -22.88 -14.34 20.15
CA VAL A 111 -22.83 -13.32 21.20
C VAL A 111 -21.90 -12.19 20.71
N HIS A 112 -22.43 -10.98 20.67
CA HIS A 112 -21.62 -9.78 20.45
C HIS A 112 -21.24 -9.18 21.80
N VAL A 113 -19.94 -9.08 22.07
CA VAL A 113 -19.44 -8.44 23.29
C VAL A 113 -18.82 -7.11 22.88
N ASP A 114 -19.52 -6.01 23.17
CA ASP A 114 -18.95 -4.67 23.07
C ASP A 114 -18.34 -4.31 24.43
N ILE A 115 -17.03 -4.08 24.45
CA ILE A 115 -16.32 -3.67 25.65
C ILE A 115 -16.10 -2.17 25.58
N LYS A 116 -16.90 -1.43 26.33
CA LYS A 116 -16.66 -0.01 26.53
C LYS A 116 -15.72 0.20 27.71
N ILE A 117 -14.51 0.66 27.44
CA ILE A 117 -13.62 1.15 28.50
C ILE A 117 -14.08 2.54 28.90
N LEU A 118 -14.46 2.70 30.17
CA LEU A 118 -14.76 3.99 30.78
C LEU A 118 -13.55 4.52 31.53
N GLY A 119 -13.40 5.85 31.54
CA GLY A 119 -12.35 6.52 32.31
C GLY A 119 -12.55 6.33 33.82
N ARG A 120 -11.47 6.44 34.59
CA ARG A 120 -11.51 6.35 36.05
C ARG A 120 -12.38 7.49 36.61
N ILE A 121 -13.42 7.16 37.38
CA ILE A 121 -14.20 8.15 38.12
C ILE A 121 -13.36 8.62 39.33
N PRO A 122 -13.03 9.91 39.44
CA PRO A 122 -12.32 10.42 40.62
C PRO A 122 -13.24 10.42 41.86
N PRO A 123 -12.68 10.26 43.07
CA PRO A 123 -13.45 10.39 44.31
C PRO A 123 -14.17 11.75 44.38
N GLY A 124 -15.47 11.75 44.69
CA GLY A 124 -16.27 12.98 44.81
C GLY A 124 -16.90 13.51 43.51
N ALA A 125 -16.74 12.81 42.37
CA ALA A 125 -17.29 13.23 41.08
C ALA A 125 -18.80 12.95 40.87
N GLY A 126 -19.46 12.32 41.85
CA GLY A 126 -20.91 12.16 41.87
C GLY A 126 -21.50 13.15 42.87
N GLY A 127 -22.12 14.22 42.36
CA GLY A 127 -23.09 15.12 43.01
C GLY A 127 -22.89 15.48 44.49
N GLY A 128 -22.78 16.78 44.80
CA GLY A 128 -22.80 17.30 46.16
C GLY A 128 -23.97 16.77 47.01
N PRO A 129 -23.93 16.99 48.34
CA PRO A 129 -24.84 16.35 49.29
C PRO A 129 -26.30 16.53 48.87
N MET A 130 -27.05 15.43 48.76
CA MET A 130 -28.50 15.50 48.77
C MET A 130 -28.92 16.11 50.10
N ASP A 131 -29.46 17.33 50.04
CA ASP A 131 -30.02 18.02 51.19
C ASP A 131 -31.04 17.13 51.88
N ALA A 132 -30.89 17.02 53.20
CA ALA A 132 -31.84 16.36 54.07
C ALA A 132 -33.12 17.20 54.15
N ALA A 133 -34.06 16.95 53.23
CA ALA A 133 -35.40 17.52 53.29
C ALA A 133 -36.45 16.45 52.93
N PHE A 134 -36.55 15.44 53.78
CA PHE A 134 -37.81 14.75 54.06
C PHE A 134 -37.91 14.53 55.57
N ARG A 135 -38.47 15.52 56.25
CA ARG A 135 -39.21 15.36 57.49
C ARG A 135 -40.58 15.99 57.27
#